data_AF-A0A966U493-F1
#
_entry.id   AF-A0A966U493-F1
#
_cell.length_a   1.000
_cell.length_b   1.000
_cell.length_c   1.000
_cell.angle_alpha   90.00
_cell.angle_beta   90.00
_cell.angle_gamma   90.00
#
_symmetry.space_group_name_H-M   'P 1'
#
loop_
_entity.id
_entity.type
_entity.pdbx_description
1 polymer ?
#
loop_
_entity_poly.entity_id
_entity_poly.type
_entity_poly.pdbx_seq_one_letter_code
_entity_poly.pdbx_strand_id
1 'polypeptide(L)'
;MTLSTLIHQLPLIEISLITSIIFLHLIRATLNIGYGLIPGLLLVSIGSLVLLAPFGAIGAPWSLPFAAYIRGVTGDLSILSLMLIICTWSGLNAFRIASITPILIAVVAILFYPFALGFTMFDPYAWGYHSSVFVGTVLLVAAIYFFAKHSWEAFMISITVIAWSIHWHESINLWDYLLDPFLAVWAIGLSIRWVIWGRPQADDANEWSMDASLMSRRKRGRMFG
;
A
#
# COMPACT_ATOMS: atom_id res chain seq x y z
N MET A 1 -1.74 -7.98 28.93
CA MET A 1 -2.61 -7.53 27.81
C MET A 1 -3.69 -8.56 27.60
N THR A 2 -4.96 -8.14 27.53
CA THR A 2 -6.06 -8.98 27.04
C THR A 2 -6.07 -8.95 25.51
N LEU A 3 -6.66 -9.96 24.85
CA LEU A 3 -6.81 -9.98 23.39
C LEU A 3 -7.50 -8.71 22.86
N SER A 4 -8.49 -8.19 23.60
CA SER A 4 -9.16 -6.93 23.28
C SER A 4 -8.21 -5.73 23.28
N THR A 5 -7.30 -5.63 24.25
CA THR A 5 -6.31 -4.54 24.28
C THR A 5 -5.32 -4.63 23.13
N LEU A 6 -5.03 -5.83 22.62
CA LEU A 6 -4.13 -6.02 21.48
C LEU A 6 -4.76 -5.50 20.19
N ILE A 7 -6.03 -5.81 19.93
CA ILE A 7 -6.75 -5.38 18.72
C ILE A 7 -6.77 -3.85 18.61
N HIS A 8 -6.93 -3.13 19.72
CA HIS A 8 -6.89 -1.66 19.69
C HIS A 8 -5.47 -1.07 19.55
N GLN A 9 -4.43 -1.82 19.91
CA GLN A 9 -3.04 -1.37 19.79
C GLN A 9 -2.43 -1.64 18.42
N LEU A 10 -2.89 -2.68 17.71
CA LEU A 10 -2.35 -3.05 16.39
C LEU A 10 -2.41 -1.89 15.38
N PRO A 11 -3.56 -1.22 15.15
CA PRO A 11 -3.61 -0.12 14.18
C PRO A 11 -2.72 1.07 14.56
N LEU A 12 -2.54 1.32 15.86
CA LEU A 12 -1.65 2.38 16.34
C LEU A 12 -0.19 2.07 16.01
N ILE A 13 0.23 0.81 16.19
CA ILE A 13 1.57 0.33 15.85
C ILE A 13 1.79 0.38 14.32
N GLU A 14 0.77 0.04 13.53
CA GLU A 14 0.86 0.13 12.07
C GLU A 14 1.05 1.57 11.59
N ILE A 15 0.20 2.49 12.05
CA ILE A 15 0.28 3.90 11.70
C ILE A 15 1.61 4.50 12.14
N SER A 16 2.12 4.14 13.33
CA SER A 16 3.42 4.63 13.79
C SER A 16 4.57 4.12 12.91
N LEU A 17 4.56 2.85 12.52
CA LEU A 17 5.57 2.28 11.63
C LEU A 17 5.55 2.92 10.25
N ILE A 18 4.37 3.03 9.62
CA ILE A 18 4.21 3.61 8.28
C ILE A 18 4.62 5.07 8.28
N THR A 19 4.14 5.85 9.26
CA THR A 19 4.51 7.26 9.38
C THR A 19 6.02 7.41 9.51
N SER A 20 6.66 6.54 10.31
CA SER A 20 8.12 6.58 10.47
C SER A 20 8.86 6.22 9.18
N ILE A 21 8.39 5.22 8.42
CA ILE A 21 8.93 4.87 7.10
C ILE A 21 8.79 6.04 6.13
N ILE A 22 7.63 6.68 6.07
CA ILE A 22 7.39 7.84 5.18
C ILE A 22 8.30 9.00 5.57
N PHE A 23 8.40 9.32 6.85
CA PHE A 23 9.25 10.41 7.35
C PHE A 23 10.73 10.15 7.02
N LEU A 24 11.20 8.91 7.18
CA LEU A 24 12.54 8.53 6.82
C LEU A 24 12.82 8.67 5.31
N HIS A 25 11.85 8.33 4.45
CA HIS A 25 11.96 8.59 3.00
C HIS A 25 11.97 10.08 2.68
N LEU A 26 11.15 10.88 3.37
CA LEU A 26 11.13 12.33 3.20
C LEU A 26 12.46 12.97 3.60
N ILE A 27 13.05 12.54 4.73
CA ILE A 27 14.39 12.97 5.15
C ILE A 27 15.43 12.58 4.11
N ARG A 28 15.40 11.33 3.62
CA ARG A 28 16.31 10.86 2.58
C ARG A 28 16.18 11.71 1.31
N ALA A 29 14.97 12.01 0.88
CA ALA A 29 14.72 12.77 -0.34
C ALA A 29 15.14 14.24 -0.21
N THR A 30 14.96 14.85 0.96
CA THR A 30 15.30 16.26 1.21
C THR A 30 16.77 16.49 1.52
N LEU A 31 17.39 15.63 2.33
CA LEU A 31 18.79 15.78 2.74
C LEU A 31 19.76 15.02 1.84
N ASN A 32 19.25 14.20 0.91
CA ASN A 32 20.05 13.33 0.02
C ASN A 32 21.04 12.41 0.78
N ILE A 33 20.66 11.99 1.99
CA ILE A 33 21.49 11.12 2.84
C ILE A 33 21.13 9.66 2.57
N GLY A 34 22.10 8.88 2.12
CA GLY A 34 21.99 7.42 2.09
C GLY A 34 22.25 6.82 3.47
N TYR A 35 21.39 5.90 3.91
CA TYR A 35 21.62 5.09 5.10
C TYR A 35 21.55 3.61 4.74
N GLY A 36 22.34 2.77 5.42
CA GLY A 36 22.25 1.33 5.27
C GLY A 36 20.97 0.75 5.87
N LEU A 37 20.65 -0.52 5.57
CA LEU A 37 19.45 -1.19 6.07
C LEU A 37 19.33 -1.14 7.60
N ILE A 38 20.43 -1.41 8.32
CA ILE A 38 20.43 -1.46 9.80
C ILE A 38 20.15 -0.07 10.42
N PRO A 39 20.87 1.02 10.06
CA PRO A 39 20.51 2.36 10.51
C PRO A 39 19.07 2.76 10.15
N GLY A 40 18.59 2.37 8.97
CA GLY A 40 17.20 2.63 8.55
C GLY A 40 16.18 1.95 9.47
N LEU A 41 16.37 0.67 9.77
CA LEU A 41 15.53 -0.10 10.69
C LEU A 41 15.53 0.50 12.10
N LEU A 42 16.69 0.92 12.61
CA LEU A 42 16.81 1.57 13.91
C LEU A 42 16.06 2.90 13.94
N LEU A 43 16.23 3.74 12.91
CA LEU A 43 15.52 5.02 12.82
C LEU A 43 14.00 4.83 12.72
N VAL A 44 13.52 3.85 11.94
CA VAL A 44 12.09 3.52 11.88
C VAL A 44 11.58 3.03 13.23
N SER A 45 12.34 2.19 13.90
CA SER A 45 11.96 1.67 15.23
C SER A 45 11.89 2.79 16.27
N ILE A 46 12.90 3.66 16.32
CA ILE A 46 12.94 4.81 17.23
C ILE A 46 11.80 5.77 16.92
N GLY A 47 11.59 6.11 15.64
CA GLY A 47 10.51 6.99 15.23
C GLY A 47 9.13 6.41 15.60
N SER A 48 8.90 5.13 15.35
CA SER A 48 7.67 4.45 15.74
C SER A 48 7.42 4.49 17.26
N LEU A 49 8.46 4.24 18.08
CA LEU A 49 8.35 4.34 19.53
C LEU A 49 8.02 5.76 20.01
N VAL A 50 8.61 6.78 19.38
CA VAL A 50 8.30 8.19 19.68
C VAL A 50 6.85 8.51 19.34
N LEU A 51 6.33 8.03 18.21
CA LEU A 51 4.95 8.26 17.79
C LEU A 51 3.92 7.55 18.69
N LEU A 52 4.32 6.44 19.32
CA LEU A 52 3.51 5.69 20.30
C LEU A 52 3.59 6.26 21.72
N ALA A 53 4.53 7.18 21.99
CA ALA A 53 4.65 7.79 23.30
C ALA A 53 3.47 8.75 23.58
N PRO A 54 2.80 8.65 24.74
CA PRO A 54 1.73 9.57 25.10
C PRO A 54 2.29 10.94 25.48
N PHE A 55 1.72 12.01 24.92
CA PHE A 55 2.16 13.39 25.15
C PHE A 55 2.00 13.86 26.60
N GLY A 56 1.07 13.27 27.35
CA GLY A 56 0.91 13.54 28.78
C GLY A 56 2.18 13.25 29.59
N ALA A 57 3.05 12.33 29.14
CA ALA A 57 4.32 12.04 29.79
C ALA A 57 5.37 13.17 29.61
N ILE A 58 5.15 14.08 28.65
CA ILE A 58 6.06 15.19 28.31
C ILE A 58 5.43 16.54 28.74
N GLY A 59 4.33 16.52 29.49
CA GLY A 59 3.65 17.72 29.97
C GLY A 59 2.85 18.48 28.91
N ALA A 60 2.65 17.88 27.73
CA ALA A 60 1.75 18.43 26.72
C ALA A 60 0.27 18.14 27.09
N PRO A 61 -0.68 19.02 26.71
CA PRO A 61 -2.08 18.92 27.15
C PRO A 61 -2.86 17.73 26.57
N TRP A 62 -2.20 16.88 25.78
CA TRP A 62 -2.79 15.87 24.91
C TRP A 62 -2.54 14.50 25.55
N SER A 63 -3.60 13.72 25.79
CA SER A 63 -3.49 12.45 26.52
C SER A 63 -3.19 11.24 25.65
N LEU A 64 -3.49 11.31 24.35
CA LEU A 64 -3.28 10.22 23.40
C LEU A 64 -1.84 10.24 22.80
N PRO A 65 -1.34 9.09 22.32
CA PRO A 65 -0.13 9.01 21.49
C PRO A 65 -0.27 9.80 20.17
N PHE A 66 0.85 10.28 19.60
CA PHE A 66 0.82 10.99 18.31
C PHE A 66 0.21 10.15 17.19
N ALA A 67 0.52 8.85 17.16
CA ALA A 67 -0.03 7.91 16.20
C ALA A 67 -1.57 7.85 16.22
N ALA A 68 -2.20 8.07 17.38
CA ALA A 68 -3.65 8.08 17.50
C ALA A 68 -4.28 9.31 16.82
N TYR A 69 -3.60 10.46 16.86
CA TYR A 69 -4.06 11.66 16.15
C TYR A 69 -3.91 11.53 14.65
N ILE A 70 -2.79 10.94 14.18
CA ILE A 70 -2.61 10.63 12.76
C ILE A 70 -3.72 9.68 12.31
N ARG A 71 -3.94 8.56 13.03
CA ARG A 71 -5.01 7.60 12.76
C ARG A 71 -6.38 8.27 12.72
N GLY A 72 -6.63 9.24 13.61
CA GLY A 72 -7.89 10.00 13.63
C GLY A 72 -8.15 10.83 12.36
N VAL A 73 -7.10 11.26 11.66
CA VAL A 73 -7.21 12.02 10.40
C VAL A 73 -7.17 11.10 9.18
N THR A 74 -6.31 10.08 9.19
CA THR A 74 -6.06 9.20 8.04
C THR A 74 -7.01 8.00 7.98
N GLY A 75 -7.53 7.56 9.13
CA GLY A 75 -8.11 6.25 9.29
C GLY A 75 -7.08 5.13 9.28
N ASP A 76 -7.57 3.89 9.26
CA ASP A 76 -6.76 2.69 9.08
C ASP A 76 -6.42 2.50 7.60
N LEU A 77 -5.16 2.15 7.30
CA LEU A 77 -4.76 1.83 5.94
C LEU A 77 -5.19 0.40 5.60
N SER A 78 -5.57 0.17 4.35
CA SER A 78 -5.88 -1.18 3.87
C SER A 78 -4.66 -2.10 3.97
N ILE A 79 -4.91 -3.40 4.16
CA ILE A 79 -3.83 -4.41 4.20
C ILE A 79 -3.05 -4.42 2.89
N LEU A 80 -3.72 -4.19 1.75
CA LEU A 80 -3.01 -4.04 0.47
C LEU A 80 -2.01 -2.88 0.49
N SER A 81 -2.39 -1.71 1.02
CA SER A 81 -1.46 -0.58 1.18
C SER A 81 -0.32 -0.90 2.14
N LEU A 82 -0.60 -1.54 3.28
CA LEU A 82 0.43 -1.95 4.23
C LEU A 82 1.47 -2.84 3.54
N MET A 83 1.00 -3.87 2.82
CA MET A 83 1.87 -4.77 2.09
C MET A 83 2.68 -4.03 1.03
N LEU A 84 2.07 -3.14 0.24
CA LEU A 84 2.78 -2.36 -0.77
C LEU A 84 3.89 -1.50 -0.18
N ILE A 85 3.61 -0.80 0.92
CA ILE A 85 4.60 0.05 1.60
C ILE A 85 5.75 -0.79 2.14
N ILE A 86 5.47 -1.90 2.82
CA ILE A 86 6.50 -2.79 3.37
C ILE A 86 7.36 -3.38 2.25
N CYS A 87 6.74 -3.87 1.18
CA CYS A 87 7.45 -4.53 0.08
C CYS A 87 8.35 -3.54 -0.69
N THR A 88 7.85 -2.32 -0.94
CA THR A 88 8.63 -1.26 -1.57
C THR A 88 9.79 -0.80 -0.68
N TRP A 89 9.58 -0.72 0.64
CA TRP A 89 10.62 -0.32 1.58
C TRP A 89 11.69 -1.38 1.79
N SER A 90 11.31 -2.66 1.91
CA SER A 90 12.26 -3.77 2.10
C SER A 90 13.11 -4.08 0.85
N GLY A 91 12.85 -3.42 -0.28
CA GLY A 91 13.54 -3.71 -1.54
C GLY A 91 13.21 -5.10 -2.08
N LEU A 92 12.11 -5.71 -1.62
CA LEU A 92 11.62 -6.96 -2.17
C LEU A 92 11.12 -6.65 -3.58
N ASN A 93 11.97 -6.93 -4.57
CA ASN A 93 11.71 -6.79 -6.02
C ASN A 93 10.49 -7.62 -6.51
N ALA A 94 9.77 -8.28 -5.60
CA ALA A 94 8.59 -9.09 -5.88
C ALA A 94 7.39 -8.24 -6.34
N PHE A 95 7.22 -7.00 -5.82
CA PHE A 95 6.16 -6.13 -6.33
C PHE A 95 6.61 -5.47 -7.64
N ARG A 96 6.24 -6.11 -8.75
CA ARG A 96 6.44 -5.54 -10.07
C ARG A 96 5.44 -4.41 -10.27
N ILE A 97 5.89 -3.19 -9.99
CA ILE A 97 5.16 -1.96 -10.32
C ILE A 97 4.68 -2.01 -11.77
N ALA A 98 5.46 -2.63 -12.66
CA ALA A 98 5.09 -2.87 -14.05
C ALA A 98 3.97 -3.91 -14.26
N SER A 99 3.16 -4.33 -13.28
CA SER A 99 1.96 -5.17 -13.45
C SER A 99 0.73 -4.33 -13.88
N ILE A 100 -0.36 -4.97 -14.35
CA ILE A 100 -1.61 -4.24 -14.69
C ILE A 100 -2.44 -3.91 -13.44
N THR A 101 -2.08 -4.47 -12.29
CA THR A 101 -2.76 -4.35 -11.01
C THR A 101 -3.08 -2.90 -10.60
N PRO A 102 -2.15 -1.92 -10.71
CA PRO A 102 -2.47 -0.53 -10.34
C PRO A 102 -3.57 0.07 -11.22
N ILE A 103 -3.66 -0.30 -12.50
CA ILE A 103 -4.75 0.14 -13.38
C ILE A 103 -6.07 -0.45 -12.91
N LEU A 104 -6.09 -1.75 -12.57
CA LEU A 104 -7.30 -2.40 -12.07
C LEU A 104 -7.78 -1.78 -10.74
N ILE A 105 -6.86 -1.52 -9.81
CA ILE A 105 -7.15 -0.81 -8.56
C ILE A 105 -7.70 0.58 -8.86
N ALA A 106 -7.11 1.33 -9.79
CA ALA A 106 -7.58 2.65 -10.18
C ALA A 106 -9.01 2.62 -10.75
N VAL A 107 -9.30 1.67 -11.64
CA VAL A 107 -10.64 1.50 -12.21
C VAL A 107 -11.66 1.15 -11.13
N VAL A 108 -11.32 0.19 -10.25
CA VAL A 108 -12.17 -0.18 -9.11
C VAL A 108 -12.40 1.05 -8.23
N ALA A 109 -11.37 1.81 -7.87
CA ALA A 109 -11.49 2.98 -7.01
C ALA A 109 -12.35 4.11 -7.63
N ILE A 110 -12.16 4.40 -8.92
CA ILE A 110 -12.93 5.43 -9.63
C ILE A 110 -14.42 5.09 -9.69
N LEU A 111 -14.78 3.82 -9.80
CA LEU A 111 -16.17 3.39 -9.77
C LEU A 111 -16.70 3.29 -8.33
N PHE A 112 -15.89 2.74 -7.43
CA PHE A 112 -16.28 2.42 -6.07
C PHE A 112 -16.54 3.66 -5.22
N TYR A 113 -15.60 4.61 -5.14
CA TYR A 113 -15.71 5.73 -4.21
C TYR A 113 -16.88 6.67 -4.50
N PRO A 114 -17.15 7.07 -5.76
CA PRO A 114 -18.34 7.88 -6.05
C PRO A 114 -19.64 7.18 -5.66
N PHE A 115 -19.76 5.88 -5.91
CA PHE A 115 -20.95 5.12 -5.53
C PHE A 115 -21.09 4.98 -4.01
N ALA A 116 -19.99 4.69 -3.31
CA ALA A 116 -19.95 4.63 -1.85
C ALA A 116 -20.28 5.99 -1.19
N LEU A 117 -19.95 7.10 -1.86
CA LEU A 117 -20.29 8.47 -1.42
C LEU A 117 -21.72 8.89 -1.77
N GLY A 118 -22.53 8.01 -2.36
CA GLY A 118 -23.94 8.26 -2.64
C GLY A 118 -24.23 8.94 -3.98
N PHE A 119 -23.32 8.86 -4.96
CA PHE A 119 -23.58 9.38 -6.31
C PHE A 119 -24.77 8.67 -7.00
N THR A 120 -25.07 7.42 -6.62
CA THR A 120 -26.25 6.67 -7.11
C THR A 120 -26.91 5.91 -5.97
N MET A 121 -28.07 5.27 -6.24
CA MET A 121 -28.72 4.36 -5.29
C MET A 121 -28.03 2.98 -5.20
N PHE A 122 -27.08 2.70 -6.09
CA PHE A 122 -26.29 1.49 -6.03
C PHE A 122 -25.10 1.68 -5.10
N ASP A 123 -25.05 0.90 -4.02
CA ASP A 123 -24.01 0.96 -3.00
C ASP A 123 -23.16 -0.33 -3.01
N PRO A 124 -22.00 -0.35 -3.70
CA PRO A 124 -21.09 -1.49 -3.68
C PRO A 124 -20.36 -1.63 -2.34
N TYR A 125 -20.28 -0.57 -1.52
CA TYR A 125 -19.63 -0.61 -0.21
C TYR A 125 -20.39 -1.54 0.74
N ALA A 126 -21.72 -1.56 0.64
CA ALA A 126 -22.59 -2.45 1.39
C ALA A 126 -22.25 -3.94 1.22
N TRP A 127 -21.75 -4.35 0.05
CA TRP A 127 -21.38 -5.75 -0.20
C TRP A 127 -20.22 -6.24 0.64
N GLY A 128 -19.37 -5.34 1.13
CA GLY A 128 -18.26 -5.72 1.97
C GLY A 128 -18.67 -6.12 3.39
N TYR A 129 -19.91 -5.87 3.79
CA TYR A 129 -20.48 -6.37 5.04
C TYR A 129 -21.06 -7.77 4.87
N HIS A 130 -20.38 -8.78 5.42
CA HIS A 130 -20.89 -10.16 5.60
C HIS A 130 -21.44 -10.87 4.34
N SER A 131 -21.11 -10.42 3.13
CA SER A 131 -21.50 -11.10 1.89
C SER A 131 -20.54 -12.22 1.55
N SER A 132 -20.97 -13.47 1.71
CA SER A 132 -20.19 -14.65 1.29
C SER A 132 -19.90 -14.66 -0.22
N VAL A 133 -20.80 -14.07 -1.03
CA VAL A 133 -20.62 -13.93 -2.47
C VAL A 133 -19.45 -13.00 -2.79
N PHE A 134 -19.35 -11.88 -2.08
CA PHE A 134 -18.26 -10.94 -2.28
C PHE A 134 -16.91 -11.54 -1.86
N VAL A 135 -16.85 -12.16 -0.68
CA VAL A 135 -15.65 -12.89 -0.22
C VAL A 135 -15.22 -13.96 -1.24
N GLY A 136 -16.18 -14.76 -1.74
CA GLY A 136 -15.92 -15.76 -2.77
C GLY A 136 -15.40 -15.16 -4.08
N THR A 137 -15.90 -13.99 -4.47
CA THR A 137 -15.43 -13.26 -5.65
C THR A 137 -13.99 -12.78 -5.47
N VAL A 138 -13.65 -12.21 -4.30
CA VAL A 138 -12.29 -11.77 -3.99
C VAL A 138 -11.30 -12.95 -3.99
N LEU A 139 -11.70 -14.09 -3.42
CA LEU A 139 -10.89 -15.32 -3.45
C LEU A 139 -10.75 -15.90 -4.86
N LEU A 140 -11.79 -15.81 -5.68
CA LEU A 140 -11.71 -16.21 -7.09
C LEU A 140 -10.71 -15.33 -7.85
N VAL A 141 -10.70 -14.03 -7.60
CA VAL A 141 -9.69 -13.12 -8.18
C VAL A 141 -8.28 -13.51 -7.73
N ALA A 142 -8.08 -13.84 -6.45
CA ALA A 142 -6.80 -14.35 -5.96
C ALA A 142 -6.37 -15.64 -6.70
N ALA A 143 -7.31 -16.58 -6.91
CA ALA A 143 -7.05 -17.81 -7.65
C ALA A 143 -6.70 -17.54 -9.12
N ILE A 144 -7.39 -16.61 -9.79
CA ILE A 144 -7.08 -16.20 -11.16
C ILE A 144 -5.64 -15.66 -11.24
N TYR A 145 -5.25 -14.77 -10.32
CA TYR A 145 -3.88 -14.27 -10.26
C TYR A 145 -2.87 -15.41 -10.03
N PHE A 146 -3.19 -16.36 -9.15
CA PHE A 146 -2.33 -17.51 -8.88
C PHE A 146 -2.10 -18.36 -10.14
N PHE A 147 -3.16 -18.72 -10.86
CA PHE A 147 -3.06 -19.51 -12.09
C PHE A 147 -2.44 -18.73 -13.25
N ALA A 148 -2.60 -17.41 -13.28
CA ALA A 148 -1.95 -16.52 -14.24
C ALA A 148 -0.46 -16.25 -13.92
N LYS A 149 0.13 -16.95 -12.94
CA LYS A 149 1.53 -16.79 -12.48
C LYS A 149 1.85 -15.41 -11.88
N HIS A 150 0.82 -14.70 -11.43
CA HIS A 150 0.90 -13.47 -10.65
C HIS A 150 0.84 -13.81 -9.16
N SER A 151 1.82 -14.59 -8.69
CA SER A 151 1.81 -15.18 -7.34
C SER A 151 1.82 -14.14 -6.23
N TRP A 152 2.34 -12.94 -6.50
CA TRP A 152 2.46 -11.89 -5.49
C TRP A 152 1.14 -11.16 -5.26
N GLU A 153 0.42 -10.83 -6.33
CA GLU A 153 -0.92 -10.28 -6.26
C GLU A 153 -1.89 -11.26 -5.59
N ALA A 154 -1.81 -12.55 -5.96
CA ALA A 154 -2.58 -13.61 -5.30
C ALA A 154 -2.27 -13.70 -3.80
N PHE A 155 -0.98 -13.61 -3.43
CA PHE A 155 -0.54 -13.62 -2.03
C PHE A 155 -1.10 -12.43 -1.24
N MET A 156 -1.03 -11.20 -1.79
CA MET A 156 -1.56 -10.02 -1.10
C MET A 156 -3.06 -10.11 -0.84
N ILE A 157 -3.83 -10.52 -1.86
CA ILE A 157 -5.28 -10.68 -1.72
C ILE A 157 -5.59 -11.77 -0.69
N SER A 158 -4.84 -12.87 -0.69
CA SER A 158 -5.03 -13.96 0.28
C SER A 158 -4.76 -13.50 1.71
N ILE A 159 -3.65 -12.78 1.94
CA ILE A 159 -3.33 -12.19 3.25
C ILE A 159 -4.40 -11.20 3.69
N THR A 160 -4.92 -10.40 2.75
CA THR A 160 -6.00 -9.45 3.03
C THR A 160 -7.27 -10.14 3.52
N VAL A 161 -7.70 -11.22 2.86
CA VAL A 161 -8.87 -11.99 3.29
C VAL A 161 -8.62 -12.68 4.64
N ILE A 162 -7.41 -13.18 4.89
CA ILE A 162 -7.04 -13.75 6.20
C ILE A 162 -7.10 -12.69 7.29
N ALA A 163 -6.53 -11.51 7.07
CA ALA A 163 -6.54 -10.39 8.01
C ALA A 163 -7.98 -9.94 8.34
N TRP A 164 -8.84 -9.87 7.32
CA TRP A 164 -10.26 -9.60 7.52
C TRP A 164 -10.96 -10.69 8.36
N SER A 165 -10.66 -11.97 8.09
CA SER A 165 -11.27 -13.11 8.79
C SER A 165 -10.89 -13.18 10.28
N ILE A 166 -9.76 -12.61 10.69
CA ILE A 166 -9.33 -12.57 12.08
C ILE A 166 -9.63 -11.23 12.77
N HIS A 167 -10.37 -10.33 12.10
CA HIS A 167 -10.69 -8.98 12.58
C HIS A 167 -9.45 -8.19 12.97
N TRP A 168 -8.47 -8.16 12.07
CA TRP A 168 -7.21 -7.48 12.29
C TRP A 168 -7.37 -5.97 12.48
N HIS A 169 -8.31 -5.35 11.76
CA HIS A 169 -8.76 -3.98 11.96
C HIS A 169 -10.14 -3.94 12.63
N GLU A 170 -10.47 -2.76 13.15
CA GLU A 170 -11.77 -2.51 13.78
C GLU A 170 -12.93 -2.61 12.78
N SER A 171 -12.67 -2.35 11.50
CA SER A 171 -13.67 -2.52 10.46
C SER A 171 -14.02 -4.01 10.26
N ILE A 172 -15.31 -4.25 10.07
CA ILE A 172 -15.87 -5.54 9.66
C ILE A 172 -16.07 -5.61 8.14
N ASN A 173 -15.83 -4.52 7.41
CA ASN A 173 -16.03 -4.43 5.98
C ASN A 173 -14.78 -4.91 5.23
N LEU A 174 -14.91 -5.91 4.35
CA LEU A 174 -13.79 -6.43 3.57
C LEU A 174 -13.18 -5.38 2.62
N TRP A 175 -13.96 -4.41 2.15
CA TRP A 175 -13.45 -3.34 1.30
C TRP A 175 -12.37 -2.51 1.98
N ASP A 176 -12.51 -2.23 3.28
CA ASP A 176 -11.54 -1.42 4.03
C ASP A 176 -10.17 -2.12 4.14
N TYR A 177 -10.14 -3.45 4.02
CA TYR A 177 -8.91 -4.24 4.01
C TYR A 177 -8.28 -4.30 2.61
N LEU A 178 -9.09 -4.17 1.56
CA LEU A 178 -8.66 -4.23 0.15
C LEU A 178 -8.28 -2.85 -0.40
N LEU A 179 -8.99 -1.80 -0.02
CA LEU A 179 -8.88 -0.50 -0.66
C LEU A 179 -8.98 0.62 0.39
N ASP A 180 -8.09 1.59 0.27
CA ASP A 180 -8.15 2.83 1.05
C ASP A 180 -7.95 4.06 0.14
N PRO A 181 -8.27 5.28 0.61
CA PRO A 181 -8.16 6.48 -0.20
C PRO A 181 -6.74 6.76 -0.69
N PHE A 182 -5.70 6.43 0.09
CA PHE A 182 -4.31 6.63 -0.32
C PHE A 182 -3.92 5.65 -1.43
N LEU A 183 -4.34 4.38 -1.33
CA LEU A 183 -4.15 3.38 -2.37
C LEU A 183 -4.79 3.80 -3.69
N ALA A 184 -6.02 4.34 -3.61
CA ALA A 184 -6.74 4.84 -4.77
C ALA A 184 -6.00 5.99 -5.46
N VAL A 185 -5.59 7.01 -4.70
CA VAL A 185 -4.84 8.15 -5.24
C VAL A 185 -3.51 7.69 -5.86
N TRP A 186 -2.79 6.80 -5.19
CA TRP A 186 -1.54 6.24 -5.70
C TRP A 186 -1.76 5.47 -7.02
N ALA A 187 -2.76 4.59 -7.07
CA ALA A 187 -3.07 3.77 -8.23
C ALA A 187 -3.51 4.62 -9.43
N ILE A 188 -4.38 5.61 -9.21
CA ILE A 188 -4.84 6.54 -10.24
C ILE A 188 -3.68 7.38 -10.77
N GLY A 189 -2.88 7.99 -9.88
CA GLY A 189 -1.74 8.82 -10.27
C GLY A 189 -0.71 8.03 -11.09
N LEU A 190 -0.42 6.79 -10.67
CA LEU A 190 0.48 5.90 -11.40
C LEU A 190 -0.09 5.50 -12.77
N SER A 191 -1.38 5.21 -12.84
CA SER A 191 -2.06 4.88 -14.10
C SER A 191 -2.03 6.03 -15.10
N ILE A 192 -2.31 7.27 -14.65
CA ILE A 192 -2.19 8.48 -15.47
C ILE A 192 -0.75 8.64 -15.97
N ARG A 193 0.24 8.46 -15.08
CA ARG A 193 1.65 8.55 -15.46
C ARG A 193 2.00 7.55 -16.57
N TRP A 194 1.49 6.32 -16.51
CA TRP A 194 1.73 5.32 -17.56
C TRP A 194 1.01 5.62 -18.87
N VAL A 195 -0.18 6.23 -18.81
CA VAL A 195 -0.86 6.69 -20.02
C VAL A 195 -0.04 7.78 -20.72
N ILE A 196 0.55 8.70 -19.97
CA ILE A 196 1.31 9.83 -20.53
C ILE A 196 2.73 9.43 -20.98
N TRP A 197 3.47 8.70 -20.14
CA TRP A 197 4.90 8.39 -20.36
C TRP A 197 5.18 6.95 -20.77
N GLY A 198 4.15 6.12 -20.90
CA GLY A 198 4.28 4.68 -21.14
C GLY A 198 4.53 3.89 -19.86
N ARG A 199 4.11 2.62 -19.87
CA ARG A 199 4.36 1.66 -18.80
C ARG A 199 5.85 1.25 -18.83
N PRO A 200 6.54 1.24 -17.68
CA PRO A 200 7.87 0.62 -17.60
C PRO A 200 7.77 -0.84 -18.02
N GLN A 201 8.67 -1.31 -18.88
CA GLN A 201 8.77 -2.75 -19.16
C GLN A 201 9.20 -3.44 -17.85
N ALA A 202 8.54 -4.55 -17.52
CA ALA A 202 9.01 -5.40 -16.44
C ALA A 202 10.30 -6.03 -16.96
N ASP A 203 11.46 -5.46 -16.61
CA ASP A 203 12.74 -5.99 -17.09
C ASP A 203 12.79 -7.51 -16.82
N ASP A 204 13.01 -8.26 -17.89
CA ASP A 204 13.30 -9.68 -17.83
C ASP A 204 14.60 -9.81 -17.04
N ALA A 205 14.49 -10.30 -15.80
CA ALA A 205 15.62 -10.51 -14.88
C ALA A 205 16.61 -11.60 -15.36
N ASN A 206 16.67 -11.88 -16.66
CA ASN A 206 17.60 -12.79 -17.32
C ASN A 206 18.49 -12.14 -18.38
N GLU A 207 18.32 -10.86 -18.74
CA GLU A 207 19.24 -10.20 -19.68
C GLU A 207 20.24 -9.30 -18.95
N TRP A 208 21.35 -9.91 -18.54
CA TRP A 208 22.60 -9.23 -18.18
C TRP A 208 23.23 -8.56 -19.42
N SER A 209 22.54 -7.57 -20.01
CA SER A 209 23.10 -6.74 -21.09
C SER A 209 22.72 -5.26 -20.94
N MET A 210 23.29 -4.62 -19.93
CA MET A 210 23.17 -3.16 -19.71
C MET A 210 23.73 -2.29 -20.87
N ASP A 211 24.46 -2.89 -21.83
CA ASP A 211 25.11 -2.13 -22.91
C ASP A 211 24.32 -2.09 -24.24
N ALA A 212 23.35 -2.99 -24.48
CA ALA A 212 22.67 -3.06 -25.78
C ALA A 212 21.49 -2.07 -25.93
N SER A 213 20.72 -1.85 -24.85
CA SER A 213 19.48 -1.07 -24.90
C SER A 213 19.73 0.45 -25.00
N LEU A 214 20.77 0.95 -24.31
CA LEU A 214 21.18 2.36 -24.35
C LEU A 214 21.82 2.75 -25.69
N MET A 215 22.57 1.84 -26.34
CA MET A 215 23.14 2.09 -27.67
C MET A 215 22.09 2.07 -28.78
N SER A 216 21.02 1.26 -28.65
CA SER A 216 19.95 1.22 -29.66
C SER A 216 19.09 2.50 -29.69
N ARG A 217 18.86 3.14 -28.54
CA ARG A 217 18.10 4.40 -28.45
C ARG A 217 18.86 5.58 -29.03
N ARG A 218 20.19 5.63 -28.87
CA ARG A 218 21.01 6.73 -29.40
C ARG A 218 21.16 6.70 -30.92
N LYS A 219 21.10 5.51 -31.54
CA LYS A 219 21.19 5.38 -33.01
C LYS A 219 19.87 5.70 -33.73
N ARG A 220 18.72 5.46 -33.11
CA ARG A 220 17.40 5.71 -33.76
C ARG A 220 17.02 7.20 -33.84
N GLY A 221 17.54 8.04 -32.95
CA GLY A 221 17.32 9.49 -32.97
C GLY A 221 18.24 10.30 -33.89
N ARG A 222 19.21 9.66 -34.56
CA ARG A 222 20.16 10.32 -35.47
C ARG A 222 20.04 9.90 -36.95
N MET A 223 19.05 9.08 -37.29
CA MET A 223 18.82 8.66 -38.69
C MET A 223 17.70 9.45 -39.39
N PHE A 224 17.09 10.44 -38.72
CA PHE A 224 16.03 11.30 -39.28
C PHE A 224 16.32 12.79 -39.08
N GLY A 225 17.60 13.18 -39.13
CA GLY A 225 18.04 14.58 -39.18
C GLY A 225 19.03 14.76 -40.31
#